data_AF-N4W8P9-F1
#
_entry.id   AF-N4W8P9-F1
#
_cell.length_a   1.000
_cell.length_b   1.000
_cell.length_c   1.000
_cell.angle_alpha   90.00
_cell.angle_beta   90.00
_cell.angle_gamma   90.00
#
_symmetry.space_group_name_H-M   'P 1'
#
loop_
_entity.id
_entity.type
_entity.pdbx_description
1 polymer ?
#
loop_
_entity_poly.entity_id
_entity_poly.type
_entity_poly.pdbx_seq_one_letter_code
_entity_poly.pdbx_strand_id
1 'polypeptide(L)' 'MGDREFKRRFTLETTKNNGKIEIKAYDSKLDQYFVYGENEIKNMPSQLSELKAFIRDNWKDIKKGKYG' A
#
# COMPACT_ATOMS: atom_id res chain seq x y z
N MET A 1 -12.31 14.70 -1.68
CA MET A 1 -12.15 14.76 -0.20
C MET A 1 -11.51 13.49 0.40
N GLY A 2 -11.15 12.43 -0.36
CA GLY A 2 -10.70 11.14 0.23
C GLY A 2 -9.22 11.02 0.63
N ASP A 3 -8.27 11.65 -0.08
CA ASP A 3 -6.84 11.37 0.09
C ASP A 3 -6.24 11.76 1.46
N ARG A 4 -6.81 12.74 2.16
CA ARG A 4 -6.27 13.21 3.46
C ARG A 4 -6.58 12.28 4.61
N GLU A 5 -7.73 11.63 4.59
CA GLU A 5 -8.14 10.72 5.65
C GLU A 5 -7.44 9.36 5.47
N PHE A 6 -7.26 8.94 4.21
CA PHE A 6 -6.50 7.76 3.86
C PHE A 6 -5.03 7.84 4.35
N LYS A 7 -4.32 8.94 4.08
CA LYS A 7 -2.94 9.14 4.57
C LYS A 7 -2.81 9.27 6.09
N ARG A 8 -3.90 9.61 6.80
CA ARG A 8 -3.93 9.64 8.27
C ARG A 8 -4.13 8.25 8.87
N ARG A 9 -4.87 7.39 8.18
CA ARG A 9 -5.19 6.04 8.64
C ARG A 9 -4.19 4.99 8.18
N PHE A 10 -3.66 5.14 6.97
CA PHE A 10 -2.77 4.18 6.35
C PHE A 10 -1.40 4.78 6.09
N THR A 11 -0.38 4.17 6.66
CA THR A 11 1.03 4.48 6.33
C THR A 11 1.57 3.40 5.43
N LEU A 12 2.19 3.80 4.31
CA LEU A 12 2.72 2.86 3.31
C LEU A 12 4.23 2.89 3.29
N GLU A 13 4.82 1.72 3.41
CA GLU A 13 6.26 1.49 3.25
C GLU A 13 6.46 0.44 2.16
N THR A 14 7.34 0.72 1.22
CA THR A 14 7.63 -0.19 0.12
C THR A 14 9.00 -0.79 0.31
N THR A 15 9.05 -2.11 0.38
CA THR A 15 10.29 -2.88 0.48
C THR A 15 10.44 -3.68 -0.81
N LYS A 16 11.64 -3.65 -1.39
CA LYS A 16 11.98 -4.50 -2.52
C LYS A 16 12.77 -5.70 -1.98
N ASN A 17 12.16 -6.87 -2.00
CA ASN A 17 12.76 -8.09 -1.48
C ASN A 17 12.90 -9.12 -2.60
N ASN A 18 14.13 -9.54 -2.85
CA ASN A 18 14.46 -10.57 -3.84
C ASN A 18 13.85 -10.32 -5.25
N GLY A 19 13.81 -9.05 -5.67
CA GLY A 19 13.23 -8.61 -6.94
C GLY A 19 11.70 -8.44 -6.96
N LYS A 20 11.00 -8.88 -5.90
CA LYS A 20 9.57 -8.67 -5.69
C LYS A 20 9.33 -7.40 -4.89
N ILE A 21 8.23 -6.74 -5.18
CA ILE A 21 7.80 -5.53 -4.45
C ILE A 21 6.81 -5.96 -3.38
N GLU A 22 7.12 -5.61 -2.15
CA GLU A 22 6.28 -5.81 -0.98
C GLU A 22 5.85 -4.44 -0.45
N ILE A 23 4.55 -4.26 -0.25
CA ILE A 23 3.98 -3.03 0.26
C ILE A 23 3.47 -3.31 1.66
N LYS A 24 4.14 -2.74 2.66
CA LYS A 24 3.67 -2.71 4.03
C LYS A 24 2.70 -1.55 4.19
N ALA A 25 1.44 -1.86 4.44
CA ALA A 25 0.47 -0.87 4.88
C ALA A 25 0.23 -1.04 6.39
N TYR A 26 0.54 -0.02 7.16
CA TYR A 26 0.10 0.10 8.55
C TYR A 26 -1.33 0.62 8.57
N ASP A 27 -2.27 -0.06 9.24
CA ASP A 27 -3.61 0.46 9.52
C ASP A 27 -3.66 0.95 10.96
N SER A 28 -3.65 2.28 11.17
CA SER A 28 -3.73 2.90 12.49
C SER A 28 -5.05 2.65 13.22
N LYS A 29 -6.10 2.19 12.52
CA LYS A 29 -7.38 1.83 13.14
C LYS A 29 -7.33 0.43 13.76
N LEU A 30 -6.52 -0.47 13.18
CA LEU A 30 -6.31 -1.83 13.68
C LEU A 30 -5.01 -1.96 14.49
N ASP A 31 -4.15 -0.93 14.45
CA ASP A 31 -2.81 -0.93 15.05
C ASP A 31 -1.95 -2.12 14.56
N GLN A 32 -2.08 -2.43 13.27
CA GLN A 32 -1.47 -3.61 12.65
C GLN A 32 -0.85 -3.30 11.29
N TYR A 33 0.23 -4.03 10.99
CA TYR A 33 0.91 -3.99 9.70
C TYR A 33 0.44 -5.14 8.81
N PHE A 34 0.14 -4.80 7.56
CA PHE A 34 -0.23 -5.74 6.52
C PHE A 34 0.79 -5.65 5.39
N VAL A 35 1.33 -6.80 4.98
CA VAL A 35 2.27 -6.87 3.86
C VAL A 35 1.52 -7.37 2.64
N TYR A 36 1.49 -6.58 1.58
CA TYR A 36 0.85 -6.93 0.32
C TYR A 36 1.89 -7.08 -0.78
N GLY A 37 1.95 -8.26 -1.38
CA GLY A 37 2.71 -8.47 -2.62
C GLY A 37 1.93 -8.02 -3.87
N GLU A 38 2.61 -8.02 -5.02
CA GLU A 38 2.01 -7.72 -6.33
C GLU A 38 0.67 -8.45 -6.59
N ASN A 39 0.59 -9.72 -6.18
CA ASN A 39 -0.59 -10.55 -6.41
C ASN A 39 -1.71 -10.29 -5.38
N GLU A 40 -1.36 -9.93 -4.16
CA GLU A 40 -2.30 -9.59 -3.09
C GLU A 40 -2.98 -8.25 -3.38
N ILE A 41 -2.25 -7.26 -3.89
CA ILE A 41 -2.81 -5.95 -4.24
C ILE A 41 -3.90 -6.08 -5.31
N LYS A 42 -3.71 -7.01 -6.27
CA LYS A 42 -4.75 -7.31 -7.27
C LYS A 42 -6.01 -7.89 -6.64
N ASN A 43 -5.85 -8.71 -5.60
CA ASN A 43 -6.93 -9.40 -4.88
C ASN A 43 -7.38 -8.66 -3.61
N MET A 44 -6.92 -7.42 -3.38
CA MET A 44 -7.31 -6.66 -2.19
C MET A 44 -8.83 -6.54 -2.09
N PRO A 45 -9.39 -6.73 -0.88
CA PRO A 45 -10.81 -6.58 -0.64
C PRO A 45 -11.26 -5.15 -0.92
N SER A 46 -12.53 -4.99 -1.32
CA SER A 46 -13.09 -3.68 -1.68
C SER A 46 -13.04 -2.65 -0.55
N GLN A 47 -12.96 -3.08 0.72
CA GLN A 47 -12.76 -2.18 1.86
C GLN A 47 -11.39 -1.48 1.85
N LEU A 48 -10.42 -2.02 1.11
CA LEU A 48 -9.11 -1.43 0.85
C LEU A 48 -9.03 -0.84 -0.56
N SER A 49 -10.17 -0.49 -1.18
CA SER A 49 -10.18 0.07 -2.54
C SER A 49 -9.36 1.35 -2.66
N GLU A 50 -9.33 2.18 -1.62
CA GLU A 50 -8.50 3.39 -1.60
C GLU A 50 -7.01 3.05 -1.58
N LEU A 51 -6.61 2.04 -0.79
CA LEU A 51 -5.24 1.52 -0.74
C LEU A 51 -4.82 0.98 -2.10
N LYS A 52 -5.69 0.16 -2.70
CA LYS A 52 -5.50 -0.42 -4.03
C LYS A 52 -5.39 0.66 -5.10
N ALA A 53 -6.24 1.68 -5.05
CA ALA A 53 -6.21 2.80 -5.99
C ALA A 53 -4.91 3.61 -5.84
N PHE A 54 -4.53 3.96 -4.62
CA PHE A 54 -3.28 4.68 -4.34
C PHE A 54 -2.07 3.90 -4.82
N ILE A 55 -1.99 2.60 -4.50
CA ILE A 55 -0.90 1.73 -4.94
C ILE A 55 -0.89 1.60 -6.46
N ARG A 56 -2.04 1.48 -7.12
CA ARG A 56 -2.12 1.38 -8.58
C ARG A 56 -1.67 2.66 -9.25
N ASP A 57 -2.06 3.81 -8.73
CA ASP A 57 -1.72 5.13 -9.26
C ASP A 57 -0.23 5.42 -9.08
N ASN A 58 0.30 5.09 -7.91
CA ASN A 58 1.71 5.27 -7.55
C ASN A 58 2.57 4.04 -7.85
N TRP A 59 2.06 3.05 -8.58
CA TRP A 59 2.73 1.77 -8.82
C TRP A 59 4.11 1.96 -9.45
N LYS A 60 4.23 2.93 -10.36
CA LYS A 60 5.49 3.29 -11.01
C LYS A 60 6.51 3.84 -10.00
N ASP A 61 6.09 4.69 -9.08
CA ASP A 61 6.96 5.26 -8.04
C ASP A 61 7.33 4.21 -6.98
N ILE A 62 6.40 3.30 -6.66
CA ILE A 62 6.63 2.14 -5.79
C ILE A 62 7.65 1.18 -6.42
N LYS A 63 7.54 0.88 -7.72
CA LYS A 63 8.56 0.08 -8.45
C LYS A 63 9.95 0.72 -8.40
N LYS A 64 10.01 2.05 -8.28
CA LYS A 64 11.26 2.82 -8.16
C LYS A 64 11.77 2.93 -6.71
N GLY A 65 11.03 2.43 -5.72
CA GLY A 65 11.42 2.48 -4.31
C GLY A 65 11.29 3.87 -3.68
N LYS A 66 10.38 4.71 -4.18
CA LYS A 66 10.20 6.09 -3.71
C LYS A 66 9.50 6.22 -2.35
N TYR A 67 8.89 5.15 -1.86
CA TYR A 67 8.18 5.10 -0.59
C TYR A 67 8.99 4.25 0.39
N GLY A 68 10.03 4.83 0.96
CA GLY A 68 10.94 4.22 1.93
C GLY A 68 11.60 5.31 2.76
#